data_AF-A0A951PNY8-F1
#
_entry.id   AF-A0A951PNY8-F1
#
_cell.length_a   1.000
_cell.length_b   1.000
_cell.length_c   1.000
_cell.angle_alpha   90.00
_cell.angle_beta   90.00
_cell.angle_gamma   90.00
#
_symmetry.space_group_name_H-M   'P 1'
#
loop_
_entity.id
_entity.type
_entity.pdbx_description
1 polymer ?
#
loop_
_entity_poly.entity_id
_entity_poly.type
_entity_poly.pdbx_seq_one_letter_code
_entity_poly.pdbx_strand_id
1 'polypeptide(L)'
;MGLALFAEGPTDYRFLPPVLRRATEELCLRNARTTVEIGDVLNLHAPQDYRDADLATQIVEAAKAANGAYNILFIHTDGSGDPKAAYDQRVQPAKERIASELSSQLKRTVGVVPVREMEAWTLVDGDALRDAFGTVLDDEALGIPLRPREVESILDPKQTLNQTYARIVGTKQRRRRTAADFFDAIGERVQLTRLRQVPAFGRFEQELRTALVELSYLSEETP
;
A
#
# COMPACT_ATOMS: atom_id res chain seq x y z
N MET A 1 -3.10 -2.36 18.35
CA MET A 1 -2.29 -1.45 17.52
C MET A 1 -3.19 -0.90 16.42
N GLY A 2 -3.37 0.42 16.38
CA GLY A 2 -4.13 1.08 15.32
C GLY A 2 -3.25 1.39 14.11
N LEU A 3 -3.81 1.25 12.93
CA LEU A 3 -3.15 1.55 11.65
C LEU A 3 -3.94 2.65 10.94
N ALA A 4 -3.25 3.52 10.23
CA ALA A 4 -3.88 4.55 9.40
C ALA A 4 -3.20 4.65 8.03
N LEU A 5 -3.94 5.07 7.01
CA LEU A 5 -3.43 5.29 5.65
C LEU A 5 -3.85 6.67 5.15
N PHE A 6 -2.88 7.45 4.69
CA PHE A 6 -3.11 8.60 3.81
C PHE A 6 -2.58 8.24 2.43
N ALA A 7 -3.47 8.21 1.43
CA ALA A 7 -3.15 7.88 0.05
C ALA A 7 -3.61 8.98 -0.92
N GLU A 8 -2.88 9.09 -2.03
CA GLU A 8 -3.08 10.08 -3.09
C GLU A 8 -4.38 9.85 -3.89
N GLY A 9 -4.66 8.59 -4.26
CA GLY A 9 -5.79 8.22 -5.09
C GLY A 9 -6.92 7.53 -4.33
N PRO A 10 -8.19 7.71 -4.75
CA PRO A 10 -9.34 7.05 -4.12
C PRO A 10 -9.30 5.52 -4.25
N THR A 11 -8.68 5.01 -5.31
CA THR A 11 -8.54 3.57 -5.58
C THR A 11 -7.55 2.88 -4.64
N ASP A 12 -6.57 3.61 -4.13
CA ASP A 12 -5.54 3.08 -3.25
C ASP A 12 -6.12 2.60 -1.93
N TYR A 13 -7.14 3.30 -1.42
CA TYR A 13 -7.90 2.93 -0.23
C TYR A 13 -8.72 1.64 -0.40
N ARG A 14 -8.80 1.06 -1.60
CA ARG A 14 -9.44 -0.24 -1.81
C ARG A 14 -8.42 -1.39 -1.73
N PHE A 15 -7.25 -1.22 -2.32
CA PHE A 15 -6.24 -2.26 -2.38
C PHE A 15 -5.30 -2.28 -1.17
N LEU A 16 -4.82 -1.12 -0.72
CA LEU A 16 -3.76 -1.04 0.29
C LEU A 16 -4.21 -1.44 1.70
N PRO A 17 -5.39 -1.04 2.23
CA PRO A 17 -5.79 -1.42 3.58
C PRO A 17 -5.68 -2.91 3.93
N PRO A 18 -6.25 -3.86 3.15
CA PRO A 18 -6.10 -5.28 3.45
C PRO A 18 -4.64 -5.75 3.33
N VAL A 19 -3.87 -5.24 2.38
CA VAL A 19 -2.45 -5.59 2.19
C VAL A 19 -1.60 -5.13 3.36
N LEU A 20 -1.75 -3.87 3.79
CA LEU A 20 -0.99 -3.27 4.88
C LEU A 20 -1.31 -3.96 6.22
N ARG A 21 -2.59 -4.23 6.47
CA ARG A 21 -3.06 -4.97 7.65
C ARG A 21 -2.41 -6.36 7.70
N ARG A 22 -2.54 -7.15 6.64
CA ARG A 22 -1.99 -8.51 6.55
C ARG A 22 -0.46 -8.53 6.64
N ALA A 23 0.23 -7.57 6.03
CA ALA A 23 1.69 -7.46 6.12
C ALA A 23 2.15 -7.18 7.56
N THR A 24 1.46 -6.26 8.25
CA THR A 24 1.71 -5.97 9.66
C THR A 24 1.43 -7.18 10.53
N GLU A 25 0.32 -7.89 10.29
CA GLU A 25 -0.03 -9.13 11.00
C GLU A 25 1.02 -10.20 10.83
N GLU A 26 1.48 -10.46 9.61
CA GLU A 26 2.47 -11.51 9.36
C GLU A 26 3.82 -11.19 10.01
N LEU A 27 4.25 -9.92 10.04
CA LEU A 27 5.44 -9.51 10.78
C LEU A 27 5.27 -9.69 12.30
N CYS A 28 4.15 -9.24 12.86
CA CYS A 28 3.90 -9.41 14.30
C CYS A 28 3.76 -10.88 14.68
N LEU A 29 3.04 -11.70 13.90
CA LEU A 29 2.89 -13.13 14.16
C LEU A 29 4.23 -13.88 14.14
N ARG A 30 5.18 -13.46 13.31
CA ARG A 30 6.50 -14.10 13.19
C ARG A 30 7.51 -13.63 14.22
N ASN A 31 7.43 -12.35 14.63
CA ASN A 31 8.54 -11.69 15.30
C ASN A 31 8.18 -11.01 16.63
N ALA A 32 6.89 -10.89 16.98
CA ALA A 32 6.48 -10.23 18.22
C ALA A 32 6.73 -11.13 19.44
N ARG A 33 7.14 -10.50 20.55
CA ARG A 33 7.31 -11.20 21.85
C ARG A 33 6.00 -11.50 22.54
N THR A 34 4.96 -10.75 22.20
CA THR A 34 3.63 -10.80 22.81
C THR A 34 2.58 -10.78 21.72
N THR A 35 1.37 -11.19 22.06
CA THR A 35 0.22 -11.03 21.16
C THR A 35 -0.04 -9.55 20.92
N VAL A 36 -0.01 -9.15 19.65
CA VAL A 36 -0.34 -7.79 19.21
C VAL A 36 -1.66 -7.85 18.45
N GLU A 37 -2.71 -7.27 19.01
CA GLU A 37 -3.97 -7.10 18.27
C GLU A 37 -3.81 -5.99 17.24
N ILE A 38 -4.11 -6.29 15.97
CA ILE A 38 -3.98 -5.35 14.86
C ILE A 38 -5.37 -4.97 14.38
N GLY A 39 -5.69 -3.69 14.54
CA GLY A 39 -6.95 -3.11 14.07
C GLY A 39 -6.97 -2.93 12.55
N ASP A 40 -8.13 -2.56 12.04
CA ASP A 40 -8.27 -2.18 10.65
C ASP A 40 -7.51 -0.89 10.34
N VAL A 41 -7.19 -0.69 9.06
CA VAL A 41 -6.50 0.51 8.59
C VAL A 41 -7.52 1.64 8.45
N LEU A 42 -7.37 2.67 9.28
CA LEU A 42 -8.18 3.88 9.21
C LEU A 42 -7.78 4.73 8.00
N ASN A 43 -8.71 4.96 7.07
CA ASN A 43 -8.49 5.84 5.93
C ASN A 43 -8.53 7.30 6.38
N LEU A 44 -7.42 8.02 6.16
CA LEU A 44 -7.27 9.44 6.46
C LEU A 44 -7.38 10.26 5.18
N HIS A 45 -8.00 11.43 5.30
CA HIS A 45 -8.10 12.40 4.23
C HIS A 45 -7.72 13.77 4.74
N ALA A 46 -7.31 14.67 3.84
CA ALA A 46 -7.06 16.06 4.19
C ALA A 46 -8.32 16.66 4.84
N PRO A 47 -8.21 17.23 6.06
CA PRO A 47 -9.33 17.93 6.68
C PRO A 47 -9.80 19.08 5.79
N GLN A 48 -11.07 19.46 5.90
CA GLN A 48 -11.72 20.40 4.98
C GLN A 48 -10.93 21.71 4.82
N ASP A 49 -10.40 22.26 5.93
CA ASP A 49 -9.68 23.53 5.95
C ASP A 49 -8.27 23.46 5.35
N TYR A 50 -7.76 22.26 5.09
CA TYR A 50 -6.40 22.03 4.59
C TYR A 50 -6.35 21.39 3.19
N ARG A 51 -7.49 21.20 2.52
CA ARG A 51 -7.53 20.56 1.18
C ARG A 51 -6.71 21.27 0.12
N ASP A 52 -6.56 22.59 0.24
CA ASP A 52 -5.78 23.42 -0.68
C ASP A 52 -4.33 23.65 -0.20
N ALA A 53 -3.94 23.09 0.96
CA ALA A 53 -2.58 23.19 1.49
C ALA A 53 -1.62 22.27 0.73
N ASP A 54 -0.32 22.45 0.95
CA ASP A 54 0.68 21.49 0.45
C ASP A 54 0.46 20.08 1.05
N LEU A 55 0.92 19.05 0.33
CA LEU A 55 0.69 17.66 0.70
C LEU A 55 1.21 17.32 2.10
N ALA A 56 2.35 17.86 2.51
CA ALA A 56 2.90 17.57 3.83
C ALA A 56 2.01 18.16 4.93
N THR A 57 1.49 19.36 4.73
CA THR A 57 0.49 19.97 5.63
C THR A 57 -0.80 19.16 5.67
N GLN A 58 -1.32 18.72 4.52
CA GLN A 58 -2.51 17.86 4.46
C GLN A 58 -2.34 16.58 5.30
N ILE A 59 -1.22 15.88 5.14
CA ILE A 59 -0.91 14.65 5.85
C ILE A 59 -0.78 14.90 7.36
N VAL A 60 -0.02 15.93 7.76
CA VAL A 60 0.21 16.28 9.18
C VAL A 60 -1.11 16.60 9.89
N GLU A 61 -1.97 17.41 9.27
CA GLU A 61 -3.24 17.81 9.87
C GLU A 61 -4.25 16.64 9.91
N ALA A 62 -4.23 15.75 8.92
CA ALA A 62 -4.97 14.49 9.00
C ALA A 62 -4.49 13.60 10.16
N ALA A 63 -3.16 13.50 10.34
CA ALA A 63 -2.54 12.76 11.44
C ALA A 63 -2.91 13.33 12.82
N LYS A 64 -2.98 14.66 12.95
CA LYS A 64 -3.43 15.35 14.16
C LYS A 64 -4.91 15.11 14.44
N ALA A 65 -5.76 15.18 13.41
CA ALA A 65 -7.19 14.95 13.55
C ALA A 65 -7.51 13.51 14.00
N ALA A 66 -6.70 12.53 13.55
CA ALA A 66 -6.82 11.12 13.94
C ALA A 66 -5.98 10.76 15.18
N ASN A 67 -5.62 11.74 16.02
CA ASN A 67 -4.77 11.48 17.18
C ASN A 67 -5.40 10.44 18.13
N GLY A 68 -4.58 9.48 18.59
CA GLY A 68 -5.00 8.38 19.44
C GLY A 68 -5.65 7.21 18.71
N ALA A 69 -6.00 7.33 17.43
CA ALA A 69 -6.62 6.25 16.65
C ALA A 69 -5.60 5.29 16.00
N TYR A 70 -4.33 5.68 15.92
CA TYR A 70 -3.29 4.91 15.25
C TYR A 70 -1.92 5.00 15.94
N ASN A 71 -1.11 3.97 15.71
CA ASN A 71 0.31 3.91 16.09
C ASN A 71 1.20 4.06 14.85
N ILE A 72 0.78 3.51 13.71
CA ILE A 72 1.49 3.60 12.43
C ILE A 72 0.62 4.31 11.41
N LEU A 73 1.17 5.37 10.79
CA LEU A 73 0.60 6.03 9.63
C LEU A 73 1.36 5.61 8.37
N PHE A 74 0.66 4.95 7.46
CA PHE A 74 1.13 4.70 6.10
C PHE A 74 0.87 5.93 5.23
N ILE A 75 1.89 6.37 4.48
CA ILE A 75 1.76 7.42 3.47
C ILE A 75 2.01 6.78 2.11
N HIS A 76 0.98 6.78 1.26
CA HIS A 76 1.09 6.28 -0.10
C HIS A 76 1.18 7.42 -1.12
N THR A 77 2.11 7.26 -2.06
CA THR A 77 2.19 8.05 -3.29
C THR A 77 2.79 7.20 -4.40
N ASP A 78 2.42 7.49 -5.64
CA ASP A 78 2.99 6.87 -6.83
C ASP A 78 4.45 7.32 -7.05
N GLY A 79 5.33 6.36 -7.42
CA GLY A 79 6.75 6.61 -7.63
C GLY A 79 7.10 7.26 -8.97
N SER A 80 6.20 7.23 -9.96
CA SER A 80 6.40 7.82 -11.29
C SER A 80 7.71 7.40 -12.02
N GLY A 81 8.24 6.23 -11.70
CA GLY A 81 9.50 5.69 -12.24
C GLY A 81 10.74 5.98 -11.37
N ASP A 82 10.64 6.90 -10.41
CA ASP A 82 11.68 7.20 -9.42
C ASP A 82 11.08 7.18 -8.00
N PRO A 83 10.89 5.98 -7.42
CA PRO A 83 10.30 5.84 -6.09
C PRO A 83 11.12 6.53 -5.01
N LYS A 84 12.43 6.71 -5.20
CA LYS A 84 13.29 7.39 -4.22
C LYS A 84 12.97 8.88 -4.23
N ALA A 85 12.98 9.52 -5.40
CA ALA A 85 12.63 10.94 -5.50
C ALA A 85 11.20 11.20 -5.01
N ALA A 86 10.24 10.34 -5.36
CA ALA A 86 8.88 10.45 -4.86
C ALA A 86 8.80 10.36 -3.32
N TYR A 87 9.52 9.41 -2.72
CA TYR A 87 9.61 9.28 -1.27
C TYR A 87 10.21 10.55 -0.63
N ASP A 88 11.38 10.98 -1.11
CA ASP A 88 12.09 12.15 -0.57
C ASP A 88 11.28 13.45 -0.67
N GLN A 89 10.49 13.61 -1.73
CA GLN A 89 9.73 14.84 -1.99
C GLN A 89 8.34 14.85 -1.34
N ARG A 90 7.69 13.69 -1.21
CA ARG A 90 6.27 13.61 -0.85
C ARG A 90 6.01 12.91 0.49
N VAL A 91 6.85 11.96 0.87
CA VAL A 91 6.71 11.20 2.12
C VAL A 91 7.59 11.80 3.22
N GLN A 92 8.88 12.01 2.92
CA GLN A 92 9.88 12.44 3.90
C GLN A 92 9.50 13.76 4.61
N PRO A 93 9.00 14.82 3.93
CA PRO A 93 8.66 16.07 4.61
C PRO A 93 7.51 15.91 5.63
N ALA A 94 6.51 15.09 5.30
CA ALA A 94 5.42 14.79 6.22
C ALA A 94 5.89 13.94 7.40
N LYS A 95 6.77 12.96 7.14
CA LYS A 95 7.35 12.09 8.16
C LYS A 95 8.19 12.87 9.18
N GLU A 96 9.04 13.79 8.72
CA GLU A 96 9.86 14.65 9.59
C GLU A 96 8.99 15.58 10.43
N ARG A 97 7.97 16.19 9.83
CA ARG A 97 7.03 17.06 10.56
C ARG A 97 6.22 16.30 11.59
N ILE A 98 5.70 15.11 11.27
CA ILE A 98 5.01 14.26 12.23
C ILE A 98 5.95 13.86 13.37
N ALA A 99 7.19 13.46 13.07
CA ALA A 99 8.16 13.08 14.08
C ALA A 99 8.51 14.25 15.03
N SER A 100 8.59 15.47 14.51
CA SER A 100 8.83 16.69 15.30
C SER A 100 7.59 17.11 16.12
N GLU A 101 6.45 17.31 15.45
CA GLU A 101 5.23 17.89 16.02
C GLU A 101 4.46 16.89 16.92
N LEU A 102 4.61 15.58 16.70
CA LEU A 102 3.92 14.52 17.44
C LEU A 102 4.89 13.57 18.17
N SER A 103 6.12 14.03 18.44
CA SER A 103 7.22 13.26 19.06
C SER A 103 6.84 12.53 20.36
N SER A 104 5.97 13.12 21.18
CA SER A 104 5.55 12.54 22.47
C SER A 104 4.56 11.37 22.36
N GLN A 105 4.04 11.07 21.17
CA GLN A 105 2.87 10.20 20.99
C GLN A 105 3.20 8.76 20.58
N LEU A 106 4.48 8.35 20.58
CA LEU A 106 4.92 7.03 20.10
C LEU A 106 4.24 6.63 18.78
N LYS A 107 4.31 7.53 17.79
CA LYS A 107 3.79 7.31 16.44
C LYS A 107 4.93 7.06 15.47
N ARG A 108 4.70 6.22 14.46
CA ARG A 108 5.62 6.01 13.35
C ARG A 108 4.93 6.21 12.02
N THR A 109 5.72 6.64 11.05
CA THR A 109 5.27 6.89 9.69
C THR A 109 6.07 5.99 8.76
N VAL A 110 5.37 5.32 7.84
CA VAL A 110 5.94 4.36 6.90
C VAL A 110 5.52 4.75 5.48
N GLY A 111 6.47 4.86 4.56
CA GLY A 111 6.16 5.15 3.16
C GLY A 111 5.76 3.89 2.39
N VAL A 112 4.74 4.03 1.54
CA VAL A 112 4.25 2.99 0.64
C VAL A 112 4.40 3.52 -0.78
N VAL A 113 5.56 3.31 -1.38
CA VAL A 113 5.91 3.92 -2.68
C VAL A 113 6.28 2.84 -3.70
N PRO A 114 5.36 2.47 -4.62
CA PRO A 114 5.67 1.59 -5.74
C PRO A 114 6.62 2.30 -6.72
N VAL A 115 7.25 1.55 -7.66
CA VAL A 115 8.14 2.17 -8.66
C VAL A 115 7.40 3.15 -9.55
N ARG A 116 6.21 2.80 -10.03
CA ARG A 116 5.35 3.69 -10.82
C ARG A 116 4.04 3.95 -10.11
N GLU A 117 3.15 2.96 -10.13
CA GLU A 117 1.80 3.08 -9.60
C GLU A 117 1.43 1.86 -8.75
N MET A 118 0.47 2.01 -7.84
CA MET A 118 -0.02 0.92 -7.00
C MET A 118 -0.53 -0.27 -7.82
N GLU A 119 -1.11 -0.02 -9.00
CA GLU A 119 -1.62 -1.05 -9.91
C GLU A 119 -0.56 -2.10 -10.27
N ALA A 120 0.73 -1.76 -10.25
CA ALA A 120 1.81 -2.74 -10.45
C ALA A 120 1.75 -3.88 -9.42
N TRP A 121 1.40 -3.57 -8.17
CA TRP A 121 1.26 -4.57 -7.10
C TRP A 121 0.02 -5.44 -7.27
N THR A 122 -1.02 -4.96 -7.96
CA THR A 122 -2.20 -5.78 -8.30
C THR A 122 -1.87 -6.85 -9.35
N LEU A 123 -0.84 -6.61 -10.18
CA LEU A 123 -0.43 -7.48 -11.28
C LEU A 123 0.57 -8.57 -10.86
N VAL A 124 0.94 -8.62 -9.59
CA VAL A 124 1.97 -9.53 -9.06
C VAL A 124 1.50 -10.98 -8.90
N ASP A 125 0.18 -11.17 -8.79
CA ASP A 125 -0.45 -12.43 -8.42
C ASP A 125 -1.63 -12.73 -9.34
N GLY A 126 -1.37 -13.55 -10.36
CA GLY A 126 -2.38 -13.98 -11.31
C GLY A 126 -3.51 -14.77 -10.68
N ASP A 127 -3.27 -15.51 -9.58
CA ASP A 127 -4.33 -16.27 -8.90
C ASP A 127 -5.31 -15.31 -8.22
N ALA A 128 -4.81 -14.27 -7.56
CA ALA A 128 -5.65 -13.23 -6.97
C ALA A 128 -6.50 -12.49 -8.04
N LEU A 129 -5.93 -12.23 -9.22
CA LEU A 129 -6.65 -11.64 -10.34
C LEU A 129 -7.72 -12.58 -10.91
N ARG A 130 -7.38 -13.87 -11.11
CA ARG A 130 -8.32 -14.90 -11.56
C ARG A 130 -9.53 -15.02 -10.63
N ASP A 131 -9.26 -15.10 -9.34
CA ASP A 131 -10.29 -15.21 -8.31
C ASP A 131 -11.16 -13.95 -8.24
N ALA A 132 -10.56 -12.76 -8.27
CA ALA A 132 -11.30 -11.51 -8.19
C ALA A 132 -12.16 -11.27 -9.44
N PHE A 133 -11.64 -11.57 -10.63
CA PHE A 133 -12.36 -11.36 -11.88
C PHE A 133 -13.26 -12.53 -12.28
N GLY A 134 -13.15 -13.69 -11.63
CA GLY A 134 -13.91 -14.89 -11.94
C GLY A 134 -13.53 -15.49 -13.30
N THR A 135 -12.22 -15.59 -13.58
CA THR A 135 -11.70 -16.09 -14.86
C THR A 135 -10.75 -17.27 -14.66
N VAL A 136 -10.65 -18.11 -15.70
CA VAL A 136 -9.73 -19.28 -15.76
C VAL A 136 -8.53 -19.03 -16.68
N LEU A 137 -8.38 -17.80 -17.18
CA LEU A 137 -7.25 -17.43 -18.03
C LEU A 137 -5.94 -17.49 -17.23
N ASP A 138 -4.93 -18.10 -17.83
CA ASP A 138 -3.56 -18.11 -17.28
C ASP A 138 -2.90 -16.72 -17.38
N ASP A 139 -1.72 -16.59 -16.76
CA ASP A 139 -0.99 -15.32 -16.67
C ASP A 139 -0.63 -14.76 -18.07
N GLU A 140 -0.30 -15.64 -19.02
CA GLU A 140 0.03 -15.26 -20.39
C GLU A 140 -1.20 -14.70 -21.13
N ALA A 141 -2.34 -15.39 -21.03
CA ALA A 141 -3.60 -14.95 -21.60
C ALA A 141 -4.10 -13.65 -20.94
N LEU A 142 -3.89 -13.48 -19.64
CA LEU A 142 -4.16 -12.23 -18.92
C LEU A 142 -3.21 -11.10 -19.33
N GLY A 143 -2.00 -11.43 -19.79
CA GLY A 143 -1.00 -10.44 -20.19
C GLY A 143 -0.29 -9.82 -19.01
N ILE A 144 -0.17 -10.56 -17.92
CA ILE A 144 0.54 -10.14 -16.71
C ILE A 144 1.91 -10.83 -16.67
N PRO A 145 2.91 -10.24 -15.98
CA PRO A 145 4.23 -10.84 -15.93
C PRO A 145 4.24 -12.18 -15.19
N LEU A 146 5.05 -13.13 -15.68
CA LEU A 146 5.21 -14.44 -15.05
C LEU A 146 6.01 -14.37 -13.75
N ARG A 147 6.92 -13.39 -13.63
CA ARG A 147 7.77 -13.21 -12.45
C ARG A 147 7.32 -11.95 -11.68
N PRO A 148 6.99 -12.05 -10.39
CA PRO A 148 6.56 -10.92 -9.56
C PRO A 148 7.37 -9.63 -9.72
N ARG A 149 8.70 -9.72 -9.67
CA ARG A 149 9.60 -8.55 -9.81
C ARG A 149 9.47 -7.77 -11.12
N GLU A 150 8.94 -8.39 -12.18
CA GLU A 150 8.81 -7.74 -13.49
C GLU A 150 7.72 -6.69 -13.52
N VAL A 151 6.78 -6.68 -12.55
CA VAL A 151 5.74 -5.65 -12.47
C VAL A 151 6.32 -4.23 -12.35
N GLU A 152 7.52 -4.09 -11.78
CA GLU A 152 8.20 -2.80 -11.67
C GLU A 152 8.74 -2.28 -13.02
N SER A 153 8.88 -3.15 -14.01
CA SER A 153 9.31 -2.79 -15.37
C SER A 153 8.15 -2.38 -16.26
N ILE A 154 6.90 -2.52 -15.81
CA ILE A 154 5.72 -2.11 -16.55
C ILE A 154 5.68 -0.58 -16.62
N LEU A 155 5.71 -0.02 -17.83
CA LEU A 155 5.73 1.42 -18.06
C LEU A 155 4.42 2.12 -17.63
N ASP A 156 3.29 1.44 -17.84
CA ASP A 156 1.95 1.94 -17.51
C ASP A 156 1.13 0.82 -16.82
N PRO A 157 1.25 0.67 -15.49
CA PRO A 157 0.53 -0.36 -14.74
C PRO A 157 -0.99 -0.21 -14.80
N LYS A 158 -1.53 1.02 -14.73
CA LYS A 158 -2.97 1.28 -14.91
C LYS A 158 -3.49 0.80 -16.26
N GLN A 159 -2.78 1.11 -17.34
CA GLN A 159 -3.16 0.63 -18.67
C GLN A 159 -3.07 -0.89 -18.77
N THR A 160 -2.00 -1.49 -18.23
CA THR A 160 -1.80 -2.95 -18.25
C THR A 160 -2.92 -3.68 -17.51
N LEU A 161 -3.35 -3.16 -16.36
CA LEU A 161 -4.46 -3.71 -15.58
C LEU A 161 -5.80 -3.56 -16.31
N ASN A 162 -6.04 -2.41 -16.95
CA ASN A 162 -7.24 -2.22 -17.77
C ASN A 162 -7.27 -3.13 -18.99
N GLN A 163 -6.12 -3.39 -19.61
CA GLN A 163 -5.99 -4.36 -20.71
C GLN A 163 -6.23 -5.79 -20.21
N THR A 164 -5.66 -6.16 -19.06
CA THR A 164 -5.88 -7.46 -18.39
C THR A 164 -7.37 -7.69 -18.19
N TYR A 165 -8.06 -6.72 -17.57
CA TYR A 165 -9.50 -6.80 -17.36
C TYR A 165 -10.29 -6.87 -18.67
N ALA A 166 -9.89 -6.10 -19.69
CA ALA A 166 -10.56 -6.11 -20.99
C ALA A 166 -10.48 -7.45 -21.71
N ARG A 167 -9.42 -8.25 -21.50
CA ARG A 167 -9.31 -9.61 -22.05
C ARG A 167 -10.35 -10.56 -21.46
N ILE A 168 -10.85 -10.28 -20.27
CA ILE A 168 -11.83 -11.11 -19.54
C ILE A 168 -13.26 -10.76 -19.97
N VAL A 169 -13.65 -9.49 -19.89
CA VAL A 169 -15.04 -9.05 -20.12
C VAL A 169 -15.39 -8.85 -21.60
N GLY A 170 -14.40 -8.87 -22.49
CA GLY A 170 -14.55 -8.51 -23.90
C GLY A 170 -15.00 -7.06 -24.11
N THR A 171 -15.30 -6.68 -25.34
CA THR A 171 -15.62 -5.28 -25.69
C THR A 171 -17.03 -4.82 -25.27
N LYS A 172 -17.97 -5.75 -25.00
CA LYS A 172 -19.39 -5.45 -24.79
C LYS A 172 -19.78 -5.12 -23.33
N GLN A 173 -19.05 -5.60 -22.33
CA GLN A 173 -19.36 -5.39 -20.89
C GLN A 173 -18.67 -4.18 -20.24
N ARG A 174 -17.79 -3.47 -20.96
CA ARG A 174 -17.00 -2.32 -20.46
C ARG A 174 -17.82 -1.17 -19.86
N ARG A 175 -19.14 -1.10 -20.09
CA ARG A 175 -19.96 0.05 -19.66
C ARG A 175 -20.40 0.05 -18.19
N ARG A 176 -20.16 -1.01 -17.41
CA ARG A 176 -20.70 -1.09 -16.03
C ARG A 176 -19.68 -1.29 -14.90
N ARG A 177 -18.52 -1.89 -15.16
CA ARG A 177 -17.48 -2.13 -14.15
C ARG A 177 -16.08 -1.93 -14.75
N THR A 178 -15.17 -1.45 -13.94
CA THR A 178 -13.75 -1.21 -14.24
C THR A 178 -12.87 -2.18 -13.45
N ALA A 179 -11.58 -2.30 -13.81
CA ALA A 179 -10.65 -3.14 -13.04
C ALA A 179 -10.51 -2.67 -11.57
N ALA A 180 -10.60 -1.35 -11.36
CA ALA A 180 -10.60 -0.71 -10.04
C ALA A 180 -11.75 -1.19 -9.13
N ASP A 181 -12.85 -1.69 -9.71
CA ASP A 181 -13.99 -2.24 -8.97
C ASP A 181 -13.71 -3.55 -8.24
N PHE A 182 -12.49 -4.09 -8.38
CA PHE A 182 -12.07 -5.34 -7.78
C PHE A 182 -10.83 -5.17 -6.87
N PHE A 183 -10.37 -3.94 -6.63
CA PHE A 183 -9.13 -3.70 -5.87
C PHE A 183 -9.19 -4.20 -4.43
N ASP A 184 -10.35 -4.10 -3.79
CA ASP A 184 -10.64 -4.71 -2.49
C ASP A 184 -10.48 -6.23 -2.55
N ALA A 185 -11.14 -6.88 -3.51
CA ALA A 185 -11.05 -8.32 -3.69
C ALA A 185 -9.62 -8.80 -4.01
N ILE A 186 -8.87 -8.05 -4.82
CA ILE A 186 -7.48 -8.35 -5.17
C ILE A 186 -6.58 -8.15 -3.94
N GLY A 187 -6.73 -7.06 -3.19
CA GLY A 187 -5.93 -6.77 -1.99
C GLY A 187 -6.15 -7.78 -0.85
N GLU A 188 -7.36 -8.32 -0.73
CA GLU A 188 -7.67 -9.41 0.21
C GLU A 188 -7.00 -10.73 -0.16
N ARG A 189 -6.79 -11.00 -1.46
CA ARG A 189 -6.35 -12.31 -1.98
C ARG A 189 -4.88 -12.36 -2.34
N VAL A 190 -4.29 -11.24 -2.73
CA VAL A 190 -2.89 -11.16 -3.17
C VAL A 190 -1.97 -11.82 -2.15
N GLN A 191 -1.11 -12.70 -2.63
CA GLN A 191 -0.16 -13.41 -1.79
C GLN A 191 0.99 -12.48 -1.39
N LEU A 192 1.15 -12.26 -0.08
CA LEU A 192 2.26 -11.46 0.46
C LEU A 192 3.62 -12.04 0.09
N THR A 193 3.73 -13.37 -0.05
CA THR A 193 4.94 -14.05 -0.53
C THR A 193 5.31 -13.69 -1.98
N ARG A 194 4.34 -13.33 -2.83
CA ARG A 194 4.60 -12.78 -4.16
C ARG A 194 4.96 -11.30 -4.11
N LEU A 195 4.25 -10.50 -3.31
CA LEU A 195 4.58 -9.09 -3.09
C LEU A 195 6.00 -8.90 -2.56
N ARG A 196 6.47 -9.74 -1.63
CA ARG A 196 7.86 -9.72 -1.12
C ARG A 196 8.95 -9.93 -2.17
N GLN A 197 8.61 -10.47 -3.34
CA GLN A 197 9.54 -10.59 -4.46
C GLN A 197 9.64 -9.30 -5.29
N VAL A 198 8.83 -8.29 -4.99
CA VAL A 198 8.84 -6.95 -5.61
C VAL A 198 9.74 -6.02 -4.77
N PRO A 199 10.85 -5.51 -5.32
CA PRO A 199 11.81 -4.69 -4.56
C PRO A 199 11.22 -3.50 -3.81
N ALA A 200 10.27 -2.75 -4.40
CA ALA A 200 9.60 -1.63 -3.75
C ALA A 200 8.75 -2.06 -2.57
N PHE A 201 8.08 -3.21 -2.66
CA PHE A 201 7.34 -3.76 -1.53
C PHE A 201 8.29 -4.19 -0.41
N GLY A 202 9.44 -4.79 -0.77
CA GLY A 202 10.48 -5.13 0.21
C GLY A 202 11.03 -3.91 0.97
N ARG A 203 11.20 -2.76 0.29
CA ARG A 203 11.56 -1.48 0.95
C ARG A 203 10.49 -1.03 1.95
N PHE A 204 9.23 -1.07 1.55
CA PHE A 204 8.09 -0.79 2.43
C PHE A 204 8.10 -1.72 3.66
N GLU A 205 8.23 -3.03 3.45
CA GLU A 205 8.16 -4.02 4.53
C GLU A 205 9.33 -3.85 5.52
N GLN A 206 10.52 -3.51 5.02
CA GLN A 206 11.66 -3.20 5.87
C GLN A 206 11.43 -1.94 6.72
N GLU A 207 10.85 -0.88 6.15
CA GLU A 207 10.51 0.33 6.90
C GLU A 207 9.42 0.06 7.94
N LEU A 208 8.39 -0.72 7.59
CA LEU A 208 7.36 -1.19 8.52
C LEU A 208 7.98 -1.99 9.67
N ARG A 209 8.90 -2.90 9.37
CA ARG A 209 9.63 -3.65 10.40
C ARG A 209 10.37 -2.73 11.35
N THR A 210 11.13 -1.75 10.83
CA THR A 210 11.83 -0.75 11.66
C THR A 210 10.85 0.01 12.54
N ALA A 211 9.73 0.48 11.99
CA ALA A 211 8.70 1.17 12.76
C ALA A 211 8.14 0.29 13.90
N LEU A 212 7.91 -1.00 13.65
CA LEU A 212 7.42 -1.92 14.67
C LEU A 212 8.46 -2.21 15.77
N VAL A 213 9.76 -2.26 15.43
CA VAL A 213 10.86 -2.36 16.41
C VAL A 213 10.92 -1.11 17.27
N GLU A 214 10.87 0.07 16.65
CA GLU A 214 10.91 1.35 17.37
C GLU A 214 9.69 1.57 18.28
N LEU A 215 8.55 0.95 17.97
CA LEU A 215 7.35 0.89 18.80
C LEU A 215 7.38 -0.24 19.83
N SER A 216 8.48 -1.00 19.91
CA SER A 216 8.67 -2.14 20.81
C SER A 216 7.69 -3.30 20.60
N TYR A 217 7.05 -3.39 19.42
CA TYR A 217 6.23 -4.56 19.05
C TYR A 217 7.10 -5.74 18.61
N LEU A 218 8.24 -5.46 17.97
CA LEU A 218 9.23 -6.46 17.55
C LEU A 218 10.54 -6.30 18.31
N SER A 219 11.33 -7.37 18.36
CA SER A 219 12.72 -7.30 18.83
C SER A 219 13.62 -6.84 17.68
N GLU A 220 14.71 -6.13 18.00
CA GLU A 220 15.85 -6.08 17.08
C GLU A 220 16.31 -7.53 16.81
N GLU A 221 16.35 -7.92 15.54
CA GLU A 221 17.02 -9.17 15.15
C GLU A 221 18.50 -8.96 15.49
N THR A 222 18.99 -9.71 16.49
CA THR A 222 20.42 -9.78 16.74
C THR A 222 21.03 -10.53 15.53
N PRO A 223 22.06 -9.98 14.87
CA PRO A 223 22.70 -10.62 13.73
C PRO A 223 23.18 -12.05 14.01
#